data_AF-A0A2Z5PIS1-F1
#
_entry.id   AF-A0A2Z5PIS1-F1
#
_cell.length_a   1.000
_cell.length_b   1.000
_cell.length_c   1.000
_cell.angle_alpha   90.00
_cell.angle_beta   90.00
_cell.angle_gamma   90.00
#
_symmetry.space_group_name_H-M   'P 1'
#
loop_
_entity.id
_entity.type
_entity.pdbx_description
1 polymer ?
#
loop_
_entity_poly.entity_id
_entity_poly.type
_entity_poly.pdbx_seq_one_letter_code
_entity_poly.pdbx_strand_id
1 'polypeptide(L)' 'MKKEELEILAENVDMDKIILEAPQKNQQVEFILRFGNDVNLGNISFEEVISLETLRRGLRGDTFGKI' A
#
# COMPACT_ATOMS: atom_id res chain seq x y z
N MET A 1 3.70 -6.31 9.96
CA MET A 1 5.01 -6.86 9.56
C MET A 1 6.09 -5.93 10.10
N LYS A 2 7.23 -6.44 10.55
CA LYS A 2 8.31 -5.55 11.01
C LYS A 2 8.97 -4.90 9.79
N LYS A 3 9.40 -3.64 9.89
CA LYS A 3 9.96 -2.89 8.75
C LYS A 3 11.16 -3.58 8.10
N GLU A 4 11.97 -4.27 8.89
CA GLU A 4 13.13 -5.04 8.44
C GLU A 4 12.74 -6.23 7.56
N GLU A 5 11.70 -6.97 7.94
CA GLU A 5 11.18 -8.10 7.14
C GLU A 5 10.62 -7.64 5.79
N LEU A 6 10.00 -6.46 5.79
CA LEU A 6 9.44 -5.83 4.59
C LEU A 6 10.55 -5.42 3.60
N GLU A 7 11.69 -4.91 4.08
CA GLU A 7 12.84 -4.62 3.21
C GLU A 7 13.41 -5.88 2.59
N ILE A 8 13.63 -6.91 3.40
CA ILE A 8 14.18 -8.17 2.90
C ILE A 8 13.27 -8.74 1.81
N LEU A 9 11.95 -8.67 1.99
CA LEU A 9 11.00 -9.13 0.96
C LEU A 9 11.13 -8.31 -0.33
N ALA A 10 11.17 -6.97 -0.22
CA ALA A 10 11.23 -6.07 -1.36
C ALA A 10 12.54 -6.18 -2.15
N GLU A 11 13.64 -6.50 -1.49
CA GLU A 11 14.95 -6.68 -2.13
C GLU A 11 15.11 -8.03 -2.83
N ASN A 12 14.40 -9.06 -2.35
CA ASN A 12 14.62 -10.44 -2.80
C ASN A 12 13.50 -10.99 -3.70
N VAL A 13 12.35 -10.30 -3.78
CA VAL A 13 11.20 -10.77 -4.55
C VAL A 13 10.61 -9.66 -5.40
N ASP A 14 10.11 -10.04 -6.57
CA ASP A 14 9.37 -9.17 -7.46
C ASP A 14 8.01 -8.77 -6.83
N MET A 15 7.89 -7.51 -6.44
CA MET A 15 6.72 -6.96 -5.75
C MET A 15 5.46 -6.99 -6.63
N ASP A 16 5.60 -6.98 -7.96
CA ASP A 16 4.46 -7.05 -8.88
C ASP A 16 3.79 -8.44 -8.86
N LYS A 17 4.50 -9.46 -8.35
CA LYS A 17 3.99 -10.84 -8.20
C LYS A 17 3.43 -11.14 -6.81
N ILE A 18 3.49 -10.19 -5.88
CA ILE A 18 3.02 -10.34 -4.50
C ILE A 18 1.76 -9.51 -4.29
N ILE A 19 0.83 -10.01 -3.48
CA ILE A 19 -0.28 -9.23 -2.92
C ILE A 19 -0.07 -9.11 -1.41
N LEU A 20 0.01 -7.88 -0.90
CA LEU A 20 0.16 -7.61 0.53
C LEU A 20 -1.20 -7.42 1.20
N GLU A 21 -1.46 -8.12 2.29
CA GLU A 21 -2.67 -7.89 3.08
C GLU A 21 -2.59 -6.56 3.85
N ALA A 22 -3.55 -5.66 3.61
CA ALA A 22 -3.61 -4.34 4.22
C ALA A 22 -5.05 -3.98 4.68
N PRO A 23 -5.64 -4.75 5.61
CA PRO A 23 -7.00 -4.51 6.07
C PRO A 23 -7.20 -3.17 6.80
N GLN A 24 -6.12 -2.50 7.21
CA GLN A 24 -6.19 -1.21 7.88
C GLN A 24 -5.65 -0.08 6.97
N LYS A 25 -6.30 1.08 7.02
CA LYS A 25 -5.92 2.28 6.26
C LYS A 25 -4.45 2.69 6.41
N ASN A 26 -3.89 2.64 7.63
CA ASN A 26 -2.48 2.97 7.88
C ASN A 26 -1.52 2.05 7.11
N GLN A 27 -1.85 0.76 6.98
CA GLN A 27 -1.06 -0.20 6.20
C GLN A 27 -1.15 0.12 4.71
N GLN A 28 -2.34 0.46 4.21
CA GLN A 28 -2.55 0.87 2.82
C GLN A 28 -1.68 2.10 2.47
N VAL A 29 -1.68 3.12 3.33
CA VAL A 29 -0.86 4.32 3.18
C VAL A 29 0.63 3.98 3.22
N GLU A 30 1.07 3.17 4.18
CA GLU A 30 2.48 2.81 4.31
C GLU A 30 2.99 2.06 3.08
N PHE A 31 2.23 1.10 2.56
CA PHE A 31 2.62 0.35 1.37
C PHE A 31 2.60 1.21 0.11
N ILE A 32 1.60 2.09 -0.06
CA ILE A 32 1.54 3.02 -1.21
C ILE A 32 2.75 3.96 -1.20
N LEU A 33 3.07 4.58 -0.06
CA LEU A 33 4.19 5.51 0.03
C LEU A 33 5.55 4.83 -0.17
N ARG A 34 5.64 3.53 0.15
CA ARG A 34 6.90 2.79 0.12
C ARG A 34 7.16 2.08 -1.20
N PHE A 35 6.14 1.48 -1.80
CA PHE A 35 6.23 0.69 -3.02
C PHE A 35 5.60 1.36 -4.24
N GLY A 36 4.98 2.53 -4.05
CA GLY A 36 4.30 3.27 -5.09
C GLY A 36 2.83 2.94 -5.22
N ASN A 37 2.15 3.70 -6.07
CA ASN A 37 0.71 3.68 -6.23
C ASN A 37 0.18 2.42 -6.91
N ASP A 38 1.05 1.59 -7.48
CA ASP A 38 0.70 0.35 -8.18
C ASP A 38 0.85 -0.90 -7.32
N VAL A 39 1.25 -0.77 -6.04
CA VAL A 39 1.43 -1.92 -5.14
C VAL A 39 0.15 -2.74 -5.01
N ASN A 40 0.25 -4.06 -5.14
CA ASN A 40 -0.91 -4.93 -5.02
C ASN A 40 -1.31 -5.10 -3.54
N LEU A 41 -2.54 -4.74 -3.21
CA LEU A 41 -3.08 -4.84 -1.86
C LEU A 41 -4.29 -5.76 -1.80
N GLY A 42 -4.35 -6.60 -0.76
CA GLY A 42 -5.42 -7.54 -0.48
C GLY A 42 -6.06 -7.29 0.89
N ASN A 43 -7.14 -8.04 1.16
CA ASN A 43 -7.92 -7.94 2.40
C ASN A 43 -8.48 -6.53 2.68
N ILE A 44 -8.77 -5.76 1.62
CA ILE A 44 -9.34 -4.42 1.71
C ILE A 44 -10.83 -4.53 2.00
N SER A 45 -11.32 -3.78 2.98
CA SER A 45 -12.76 -3.68 3.25
C SER A 45 -13.50 -3.16 2.01
N PHE A 46 -14.65 -3.76 1.70
CA PHE A 46 -15.50 -3.34 0.58
C PHE A 46 -15.80 -1.83 0.61
N GLU A 47 -16.07 -1.28 1.80
CA GLU A 47 -16.39 0.14 1.98
C GLU A 47 -15.19 1.06 1.76
N GLU A 48 -13.97 0.52 1.81
CA GLU A 48 -12.73 1.27 1.68
C GLU A 48 -12.17 1.28 0.26
N VAL A 49 -12.80 0.62 -0.71
CA VAL A 49 -12.29 0.54 -2.10
C VAL A 49 -12.10 1.93 -2.72
N ILE A 50 -13.09 2.81 -2.61
CA ILE A 50 -12.98 4.21 -3.10
C ILE A 50 -11.92 4.97 -2.31
N SER A 51 -11.87 4.75 -1.00
CA SER A 51 -10.87 5.34 -0.12
C SER A 51 -9.44 4.95 -0.55
N LEU A 52 -9.21 3.68 -0.90
CA LEU A 52 -7.94 3.20 -1.40
C LEU A 52 -7.56 3.85 -2.73
N GLU A 53 -8.50 3.98 -3.67
CA GLU A 53 -8.23 4.66 -4.94
C GLU A 53 -7.86 6.14 -4.74
N THR A 54 -8.52 6.83 -3.81
CA THR A 54 -8.14 8.23 -3.48
C THR A 54 -6.75 8.33 -2.87
N LEU A 55 -6.33 7.30 -2.10
CA LEU A 55 -4.97 7.21 -1.58
C LEU A 55 -3.95 7.01 -2.71
N ARG A 56 -4.21 6.08 -3.64
CA ARG A 56 -3.34 5.83 -4.81
C ARG A 56 -3.22 7.05 -5.75
N ARG A 57 -4.23 7.90 -5.79
CA ARG A 57 -4.23 9.12 -6.62
C ARG A 57 -3.75 10.39 -5.91
N GLY A 58 -3.48 10.33 -4.61
CA GLY A 58 -2.97 11.49 -3.87
C GLY A 58 -4.05 12.52 -3.59
N LEU A 59 -5.31 12.11 -3.74
CA LEU A 59 -6.48 12.95 -3.54
C LEU A 59 -6.94 12.96 -2.08
N ARG A 60 -6.21 12.30 -1.20
CA ARG A 60 -6.48 12.23 0.23
C ARG A 60 -5.26 12.68 1.02
N GLY A 61 -5.47 13.39 2.13
CA GLY A 61 -4.42 14.09 2.86
C GLY A 61 -3.22 13.22 3.29
N ASP A 62 -3.42 11.91 3.48
CA ASP A 62 -2.34 10.99 3.84
C ASP A 62 -1.26 10.89 2.76
N THR A 63 -1.66 10.92 1.48
CA THR A 63 -0.78 10.80 0.29
C THR A 63 -0.69 12.08 -0.55
N PHE A 64 -1.45 13.14 -0.20
CA PHE A 64 -1.42 14.42 -0.93
C PHE A 64 -0.01 15.03 -0.99
N GLY A 65 0.52 15.18 -2.22
CA GLY A 65 1.87 15.72 -2.46
C GLY A 65 3.02 14.81 -2.03
N LYS A 66 2.75 13.52 -1.75
CA LYS A 66 3.74 12.53 -1.30
C LYS A 66 3.89 11.33 -2.24
N ILE A 67 3.06 11.27 -3.28
CA ILE A 67 3.07 10.23 -4.30
C ILE A 67 3.26 10.84 -5.68
#